data_AF-A0A937NG00-F1
#
_entry.id   AF-A0A937NG00-F1
#
_cell.length_a   1.000
_cell.length_b   1.000
_cell.length_c   1.000
_cell.angle_alpha   90.00
_cell.angle_beta   90.00
_cell.angle_gamma   90.00
#
_symmetry.space_group_name_H-M   'P 1'
#
loop_
_entity.id
_entity.type
_entity.pdbx_description
1 polymer ?
#
loop_
_entity_poly.entity_id
_entity_poly.type
_entity_poly.pdbx_seq_one_letter_code
_entity_poly.pdbx_strand_id
1 'polypeptide(L)'
;MNGISKLKSIVFAIIIIDLILVFPVMLSYEKVGTFLNVSANGIPEVFVTLLVEIILLTMTALVAYLVARIYKGTAFQSAFYFIAWGVLLYGVGDSHILIWMYTGVESFPSFLGPAGSSIAHAIGVGLGFILVITGLYKLAKARNKIGGGSM
;
A
#
# COMPACT_ATOMS: atom_id res chain seq x y z
N MET A 1 -1.58 11.37 29.24
CA MET A 1 -1.09 10.50 28.14
C MET A 1 -0.53 11.37 27.02
N ASN A 2 0.80 11.36 26.82
CA ASN A 2 1.48 12.12 25.75
C ASN A 2 0.94 11.74 24.36
N GLY A 3 0.86 12.72 23.44
CA GLY A 3 0.39 12.50 22.05
C GLY A 3 1.16 11.40 21.29
N ILE A 4 2.44 11.21 21.61
CA ILE A 4 3.28 10.13 21.06
C ILE A 4 2.83 8.75 21.54
N SER A 5 2.40 8.60 22.79
CA SER A 5 1.90 7.33 23.33
C SER A 5 0.57 6.94 22.67
N LYS A 6 -0.30 7.91 22.39
CA LYS A 6 -1.53 7.69 21.62
C LYS A 6 -1.23 7.24 20.18
N LEU A 7 -0.31 7.89 19.48
CA LEU A 7 0.08 7.52 18.11
C LEU A 7 0.63 6.08 18.01
N LYS A 8 1.48 5.68 18.96
CA LYS A 8 2.02 4.32 19.02
C LYS A 8 0.92 3.27 19.22
N SER A 9 -0.06 3.55 20.08
CA SER A 9 -1.21 2.67 20.29
C SER A 9 -2.08 2.53 19.05
N ILE A 10 -2.29 3.62 18.29
CA ILE A 10 -3.03 3.59 17.02
C ILE A 10 -2.30 2.71 16.00
N VAL A 11 -0.97 2.86 15.86
CA VAL A 11 -0.18 2.01 14.95
C VAL A 11 -0.33 0.53 15.29
N PHE A 12 -0.25 0.17 16.57
CA PHE A 12 -0.39 -1.22 16.99
C PHE A 12 -1.78 -1.79 16.73
N ALA A 13 -2.83 -1.00 16.97
CA ALA A 13 -4.20 -1.39 16.67
C ALA A 13 -4.42 -1.63 15.16
N ILE A 14 -3.86 -0.78 14.30
CA ILE A 14 -3.94 -0.94 12.84
C ILE A 14 -3.31 -2.27 12.42
N ILE A 15 -2.11 -2.60 12.92
CA ILE A 15 -1.42 -3.87 12.59
C ILE A 15 -2.24 -5.10 13.00
N ILE A 16 -2.89 -5.06 14.16
CA ILE A 16 -3.74 -6.18 14.62
C ILE A 16 -4.96 -6.35 13.71
N ILE A 17 -5.64 -5.25 13.39
CA ILE A 17 -6.79 -5.27 12.48
C ILE A 17 -6.38 -5.84 11.12
N ASP A 18 -5.19 -5.45 10.64
CA ASP A 18 -4.60 -5.92 9.39
C ASP A 18 -4.50 -7.45 9.37
N LEU A 19 -3.84 -8.03 10.38
CA LEU A 19 -3.62 -9.48 10.48
C LEU A 19 -4.93 -10.26 10.63
N ILE A 20 -5.92 -9.71 11.32
CA ILE A 20 -7.20 -10.39 11.57
C ILE A 20 -8.12 -10.33 10.35
N LEU A 21 -8.09 -9.26 9.57
CA LEU A 21 -9.02 -9.09 8.43
C LEU A 21 -8.58 -9.86 7.18
N VAL A 22 -7.28 -10.06 6.98
CA VAL A 22 -6.75 -10.69 5.76
C VAL A 22 -7.20 -12.14 5.61
N PHE A 23 -6.97 -12.98 6.62
CA PHE A 23 -7.23 -14.42 6.49
C PHE A 23 -8.72 -14.77 6.28
N PRO A 24 -9.68 -14.21 7.03
CA PRO A 24 -11.10 -14.51 6.83
C PRO A 24 -11.63 -14.04 5.47
N VAL A 25 -11.17 -12.88 4.98
CA VAL A 25 -11.60 -12.33 3.69
C VAL A 25 -11.03 -13.17 2.55
N MET A 26 -9.75 -13.54 2.62
CA MET A 26 -9.11 -14.42 1.65
C MET A 26 -9.76 -15.81 1.61
N LEU A 27 -10.13 -16.38 2.76
CA LEU A 27 -10.81 -17.68 2.83
C LEU A 27 -12.28 -17.64 2.37
N SER A 28 -12.86 -16.46 2.17
CA SER A 28 -14.25 -16.27 1.75
C SER A 28 -14.39 -15.59 0.39
N TYR A 29 -13.35 -15.68 -0.46
CA TYR A 29 -13.26 -14.96 -1.72
C TYR A 29 -14.47 -15.16 -2.66
N GLU A 30 -15.04 -16.37 -2.74
CA GLU A 30 -16.21 -16.63 -3.59
C GLU A 30 -17.43 -15.82 -3.17
N LYS A 31 -17.68 -15.73 -1.84
CA LYS A 31 -18.81 -14.98 -1.28
C LYS A 31 -18.63 -13.48 -1.48
N VAL A 32 -17.42 -12.99 -1.26
CA VAL A 32 -17.08 -11.57 -1.45
C VAL A 32 -17.16 -11.19 -2.92
N GLY A 33 -16.62 -11.99 -3.83
CA GLY A 33 -16.70 -11.75 -5.27
C GLY A 33 -18.13 -11.76 -5.81
N THR A 34 -18.96 -12.68 -5.30
CA THR A 34 -20.40 -12.72 -5.65
C THR A 34 -21.13 -11.49 -5.11
N PHE A 35 -20.87 -11.10 -3.85
CA PHE A 35 -21.49 -9.91 -3.24
C PHE A 35 -21.12 -8.62 -3.99
N LEU A 36 -19.87 -8.52 -4.46
CA LEU A 36 -19.38 -7.35 -5.18
C LEU A 36 -19.74 -7.34 -6.67
N ASN A 37 -20.36 -8.40 -7.20
CA ASN A 37 -20.67 -8.55 -8.64
C ASN A 37 -19.43 -8.39 -9.54
N VAL A 38 -18.33 -9.07 -9.19
CA VAL A 38 -17.13 -9.12 -10.05
C VAL A 38 -17.53 -9.59 -11.45
N SER A 39 -17.04 -8.92 -12.49
CA SER A 39 -17.44 -9.24 -13.87
C SER A 39 -17.16 -10.70 -14.22
N ALA A 40 -17.91 -11.25 -15.19
CA ALA A 40 -17.71 -12.63 -15.66
C ALA A 40 -16.30 -12.90 -16.23
N ASN A 41 -15.55 -11.85 -16.56
CA ASN A 41 -14.17 -11.93 -17.05
C ASN A 41 -13.14 -11.84 -15.90
N GLY A 42 -13.56 -11.47 -14.69
CA GLY A 42 -12.71 -11.43 -13.49
C GLY A 42 -12.70 -12.78 -12.78
N ILE A 43 -11.53 -13.20 -12.30
CA ILE A 43 -11.41 -14.37 -11.41
C ILE A 43 -11.67 -13.86 -9.98
N PRO A 44 -12.77 -14.27 -9.30
CA PRO A 44 -13.13 -13.75 -7.98
C PRO A 44 -12.03 -13.87 -6.94
N GLU A 45 -11.26 -14.96 -6.98
CA GLU A 45 -10.08 -15.17 -6.13
C GLU A 45 -9.03 -14.07 -6.31
N VAL A 46 -8.67 -13.78 -7.56
CA VAL A 46 -7.68 -12.74 -7.89
C VAL A 46 -8.18 -11.35 -7.52
N PHE A 47 -9.47 -11.08 -7.78
CA PHE A 47 -10.09 -9.81 -7.41
C PHE A 47 -10.07 -9.58 -5.89
N VAL A 48 -10.51 -10.56 -5.11
CA VAL A 48 -10.53 -10.43 -3.65
C VAL A 48 -9.11 -10.36 -3.08
N THR A 49 -8.17 -11.09 -3.66
CA THR A 49 -6.75 -11.00 -3.30
C THR A 49 -6.22 -9.58 -3.49
N LEU A 50 -6.44 -8.99 -4.67
CA LEU A 50 -6.03 -7.61 -4.95
C LEU A 50 -6.74 -6.60 -4.06
N LEU A 51 -8.03 -6.80 -3.77
CA LEU A 51 -8.77 -5.93 -2.86
C LEU A 51 -8.15 -5.94 -1.45
N VAL A 52 -7.85 -7.13 -0.93
CA VAL A 52 -7.17 -7.28 0.37
C VAL A 52 -5.77 -6.66 0.33
N GLU A 53 -5.01 -6.90 -0.73
CA GLU A 53 -3.68 -6.31 -0.93
C GLU A 53 -3.73 -4.77 -0.88
N ILE A 54 -4.68 -4.13 -1.57
CA ILE A 54 -4.79 -2.66 -1.56
C ILE A 54 -5.20 -2.12 -0.19
N ILE A 55 -6.04 -2.84 0.56
CA ILE A 55 -6.38 -2.47 1.94
C ILE A 55 -5.12 -2.53 2.81
N LEU A 56 -4.35 -3.63 2.72
CA LEU A 56 -3.07 -3.81 3.43
C LEU A 56 -2.07 -2.70 3.09
N LEU A 57 -1.93 -2.37 1.81
CA LEU A 57 -1.05 -1.31 1.34
C LEU A 57 -1.51 0.05 1.88
N THR A 58 -2.81 0.34 1.86
CA THR A 58 -3.36 1.58 2.41
C THR A 58 -3.09 1.71 3.91
N MET A 59 -3.31 0.63 4.66
CA MET A 59 -3.02 0.57 6.10
C MET A 59 -1.51 0.72 6.38
N THR A 60 -0.67 0.06 5.58
CA THR A 60 0.79 0.18 5.67
C THR A 60 1.25 1.61 5.37
N ALA A 61 0.69 2.27 4.35
CA ALA A 61 0.98 3.66 4.03
C ALA A 61 0.58 4.60 5.17
N LEU A 62 -0.60 4.39 5.77
CA LEU A 62 -1.07 5.14 6.93
C LEU A 62 -0.14 4.95 8.13
N VAL A 63 0.25 3.71 8.44
CA VAL A 63 1.20 3.41 9.51
C VAL A 63 2.54 4.09 9.25
N ALA A 64 3.11 3.96 8.06
CA ALA A 64 4.37 4.59 7.69
C ALA A 64 4.30 6.13 7.84
N TYR A 65 3.19 6.75 7.43
CA TYR A 65 2.95 8.18 7.63
C TYR A 65 2.90 8.55 9.12
N LEU A 66 2.15 7.81 9.94
CA LEU A 66 2.08 8.05 11.39
C LEU A 66 3.44 7.86 12.07
N VAL A 67 4.22 6.86 11.65
CA VAL A 67 5.60 6.65 12.11
C VAL A 67 6.48 7.83 11.71
N ALA A 68 6.34 8.37 10.49
CA ALA A 68 7.04 9.59 10.08
C ALA A 68 6.73 10.78 11.00
N ARG A 69 5.49 10.89 11.50
CA ARG A 69 5.10 11.92 12.50
C ARG A 69 5.76 11.68 13.86
N ILE A 70 5.94 10.43 14.28
CA ILE A 70 6.64 10.10 15.53
C ILE A 70 8.12 10.50 15.44
N TYR A 71 8.76 10.28 14.29
CA TYR A 71 10.16 10.60 14.03
C TYR A 71 10.40 12.04 13.54
N LYS A 72 9.43 12.94 13.74
CA LYS A 72 9.51 14.33 13.24
C LYS A 72 10.82 15.01 13.69
N GLY A 73 11.51 15.66 12.76
CA GLY A 73 12.79 16.34 13.00
C GLY A 73 14.02 15.43 12.93
N THR A 74 13.86 14.14 12.67
CA THR A 74 14.98 13.20 12.51
C THR A 74 15.20 12.81 11.05
N ALA A 75 16.37 12.23 10.74
CA ALA A 75 16.65 11.66 9.42
C ALA A 75 15.65 10.55 9.01
N PHE A 76 15.04 9.86 9.98
CA PHE A 76 14.05 8.81 9.77
C PHE A 76 12.70 9.34 9.25
N GLN A 77 12.33 10.59 9.58
CA GLN A 77 11.07 11.18 9.13
C GLN A 77 10.92 11.09 7.61
N SER A 78 11.93 11.60 6.88
CA SER A 78 11.87 11.62 5.41
C SER A 78 11.77 10.21 4.84
N ALA A 79 12.51 9.26 5.42
CA ALA A 79 12.53 7.88 4.97
C ALA A 79 11.15 7.22 5.07
N PHE A 80 10.44 7.41 6.18
CA PHE A 80 9.08 6.92 6.36
C PHE A 80 8.05 7.62 5.47
N TYR A 81 8.24 8.90 5.15
CA TYR A 81 7.40 9.58 4.14
C TYR A 81 7.54 8.97 2.75
N PHE A 82 8.77 8.67 2.33
CA PHE A 82 9.02 8.01 1.04
C PHE A 82 8.36 6.63 0.99
N ILE A 83 8.44 5.86 2.07
CA ILE A 83 7.75 4.56 2.17
C ILE A 83 6.24 4.75 2.11
N ALA A 84 5.68 5.69 2.88
CA ALA A 84 4.24 5.94 2.91
C ALA A 84 3.68 6.29 1.52
N TRP A 85 4.33 7.23 0.82
CA TRP A 85 3.93 7.61 -0.53
C TRP A 85 4.17 6.49 -1.55
N GLY A 86 5.26 5.75 -1.42
CA GLY A 86 5.58 4.64 -2.32
C GLY A 86 4.55 3.51 -2.23
N VAL A 87 4.20 3.09 -1.01
CA VAL A 87 3.18 2.07 -0.77
C VAL A 87 1.80 2.54 -1.24
N LEU A 88 1.44 3.81 -1.00
CA LEU A 88 0.17 4.37 -1.47
C LEU A 88 0.09 4.38 -3.01
N LEU A 89 1.16 4.80 -3.69
CA LEU A 89 1.22 4.81 -5.16
C LEU A 89 1.15 3.40 -5.76
N TYR A 90 1.78 2.43 -5.09
CA TYR A 90 1.65 1.02 -5.46
C TYR A 90 0.19 0.57 -5.41
N GLY A 91 -0.51 0.82 -4.28
CA GLY A 91 -1.93 0.46 -4.16
C GLY A 91 -2.84 1.19 -5.15
N VAL A 92 -2.53 2.44 -5.52
CA VAL A 92 -3.21 3.16 -6.61
C VAL A 92 -2.96 2.47 -7.96
N GLY A 93 -1.75 1.97 -8.22
CA GLY A 93 -1.43 1.17 -9.39
C GLY A 93 -2.28 -0.09 -9.48
N ASP A 94 -2.32 -0.89 -8.41
CA ASP A 94 -3.14 -2.12 -8.36
C ASP A 94 -4.64 -1.85 -8.50
N SER A 95 -5.10 -0.69 -8.04
CA SER A 95 -6.51 -0.29 -8.19
C SER A 95 -6.94 -0.23 -9.65
N HIS A 96 -6.04 0.03 -10.59
CA HIS A 96 -6.37 0.05 -12.03
C HIS A 96 -6.62 -1.36 -12.57
N ILE A 97 -5.92 -2.38 -12.06
CA ILE A 97 -6.22 -3.79 -12.37
C ILE A 97 -7.59 -4.16 -11.77
N LEU A 98 -7.89 -3.75 -10.54
CA LEU A 98 -9.20 -3.98 -9.93
C LEU A 98 -10.34 -3.36 -10.75
N ILE A 99 -10.17 -2.11 -11.20
CA ILE A 99 -11.17 -1.44 -12.05
C ILE A 99 -11.39 -2.23 -13.34
N TRP A 100 -10.32 -2.68 -13.99
CA TRP A 100 -10.43 -3.51 -15.17
C TRP A 100 -11.17 -4.82 -14.89
N MET A 101 -10.82 -5.55 -13.82
CA MET A 101 -11.49 -6.80 -13.44
C MET A 101 -12.97 -6.59 -13.07
N TYR A 102 -13.28 -5.44 -12.46
CA TYR A 102 -14.65 -5.07 -12.08
C TYR A 102 -15.51 -4.70 -13.29
N THR A 103 -14.97 -3.91 -14.21
CA THR A 103 -15.74 -3.31 -15.31
C THR A 103 -15.60 -4.05 -16.64
N GLY A 104 -14.56 -4.86 -16.80
CA GLY A 104 -14.13 -5.45 -18.06
C GLY A 104 -13.47 -4.45 -19.03
N VAL A 105 -13.24 -3.20 -18.63
CA VAL A 105 -12.73 -2.13 -19.51
C VAL A 105 -11.24 -1.90 -19.28
N GLU A 106 -10.42 -2.33 -20.25
CA GLU A 106 -8.96 -2.19 -20.20
C GLU A 106 -8.47 -0.81 -20.66
N SER A 107 -9.28 -0.10 -21.46
CA SER A 107 -8.94 1.22 -22.00
C SER A 107 -9.14 2.36 -21.00
N PHE A 108 -9.14 2.09 -19.69
CA PHE A 108 -9.30 3.12 -18.67
C PHE A 108 -7.97 3.43 -17.96
N PRO A 109 -7.51 4.69 -17.88
CA PRO A 109 -8.13 5.87 -18.48
C PRO A 109 -7.90 5.94 -19.99
N SER A 110 -8.91 6.44 -20.72
CA SER A 110 -8.98 6.40 -22.20
C SER A 110 -7.86 7.15 -22.91
N PHE A 111 -7.27 8.15 -22.26
CA PHE A 111 -6.14 8.90 -22.81
C PHE A 111 -4.83 8.09 -22.89
N LEU A 112 -4.73 6.96 -22.17
CA LEU A 112 -3.59 6.04 -22.24
C LEU A 112 -3.75 4.97 -23.34
N GLY A 113 -4.86 5.00 -24.08
CA GLY A 113 -5.11 4.10 -25.21
C GLY A 113 -5.72 2.75 -24.80
N PRO A 114 -5.68 1.73 -25.69
CA PRO A 114 -6.37 0.46 -25.49
C PRO A 114 -5.92 -0.34 -24.26
N ALA A 115 -4.68 -0.14 -23.79
CA ALA A 115 -4.08 -0.79 -22.63
C ALA A 115 -3.97 0.16 -21.42
N GLY A 116 -4.93 1.08 -21.28
CA GLY A 116 -4.86 2.18 -20.31
C GLY A 116 -4.70 1.72 -18.87
N SER A 117 -5.44 0.68 -18.45
CA SER A 117 -5.41 0.15 -17.09
C SER A 117 -4.04 -0.48 -16.79
N SER A 118 -3.51 -1.28 -17.72
CA SER A 118 -2.17 -1.87 -17.62
C SER A 118 -1.06 -0.81 -17.55
N ILE A 119 -1.14 0.24 -18.37
CA ILE A 119 -0.15 1.32 -18.38
C ILE A 119 -0.21 2.10 -17.05
N ALA A 120 -1.40 2.46 -16.59
CA ALA A 120 -1.58 3.17 -15.33
C ALA A 120 -1.10 2.33 -14.13
N HIS A 121 -1.39 1.03 -14.13
CA HIS A 121 -0.87 0.08 -13.15
C HIS A 121 0.66 0.07 -13.14
N ALA A 122 1.30 -0.14 -14.29
CA ALA A 122 2.75 -0.21 -14.39
C ALA A 122 3.43 1.08 -13.92
N ILE A 123 2.87 2.25 -14.23
CA ILE A 123 3.38 3.55 -13.77
C ILE A 123 3.22 3.69 -12.25
N GLY A 124 2.03 3.40 -11.72
CA GLY A 124 1.74 3.51 -10.28
C GLY A 124 2.64 2.60 -9.44
N VAL A 125 2.72 1.33 -9.82
CA VAL A 125 3.57 0.33 -9.16
C VAL A 125 5.05 0.68 -9.32
N GLY A 126 5.51 1.04 -10.51
CA GLY A 126 6.90 1.38 -10.77
C GLY A 126 7.37 2.59 -9.97
N LEU A 127 6.60 3.68 -9.95
CA LEU A 127 6.90 4.85 -9.12
C LEU A 127 6.82 4.53 -7.62
N GLY A 128 5.84 3.71 -7.23
CA GLY A 128 5.70 3.21 -5.86
C GLY A 128 6.98 2.51 -5.38
N PHE A 129 7.49 1.56 -6.15
CA PHE A 129 8.73 0.83 -5.85
C PHE A 129 9.93 1.75 -5.71
N ILE A 130 10.10 2.71 -6.63
CA ILE A 130 11.23 3.65 -6.59
C ILE A 130 11.22 4.43 -5.27
N LEU A 131 10.05 4.88 -4.82
CA LEU A 131 9.92 5.61 -3.56
C LEU A 131 10.15 4.72 -2.33
N VAL A 132 9.62 3.49 -2.33
CA VAL A 132 9.88 2.54 -1.23
C VAL A 132 11.37 2.23 -1.12
N ILE A 133 12.04 1.88 -2.22
CA ILE A 133 13.49 1.61 -2.25
C ILE A 133 14.28 2.82 -1.77
N THR A 134 13.90 4.03 -2.23
CA THR A 134 14.54 5.27 -1.78
C THR A 134 14.36 5.51 -0.28
N GLY A 135 13.15 5.23 0.24
CA GLY A 135 12.86 5.31 1.67
C GLY A 135 13.68 4.30 2.49
N LEU A 136 13.74 3.05 2.05
CA LEU A 136 14.56 1.99 2.68
C LEU A 136 16.05 2.36 2.68
N TYR A 137 16.56 2.88 1.57
CA TYR A 137 17.93 3.38 1.48
C TYR A 137 18.20 4.51 2.48
N LYS A 138 17.27 5.48 2.60
CA LYS A 138 17.38 6.57 3.59
C LYS A 138 17.34 6.04 5.03
N LEU A 139 16.50 5.04 5.32
CA LEU A 139 16.46 4.37 6.63
C LEU A 139 17.81 3.72 6.94
N ALA A 140 18.35 2.92 6.01
CA ALA A 140 19.64 2.25 6.17
C ALA A 140 20.77 3.25 6.39
N LYS A 141 20.82 4.32 5.59
CA LYS A 141 21.81 5.40 5.74
C LYS A 141 21.70 6.11 7.09
N ALA A 142 20.47 6.41 7.55
CA ALA A 142 20.25 7.02 8.86
C ALA A 142 20.69 6.08 10.00
N ARG A 143 20.42 4.79 9.88
CA ARG A 143 20.85 3.78 10.87
C ARG A 143 22.37 3.62 10.92
N ASN A 144 23.04 3.55 9.77
CA ASN A 144 24.49 3.40 9.70
C ASN A 144 25.24 4.62 10.25
N LYS A 145 24.67 5.82 10.13
CA LYS A 145 25.23 7.02 10.78
C LYS A 145 25.16 6.96 12.31
N ILE A 146 24.14 6.30 12.87
CA ILE A 146 24.04 6.09 14.32
C ILE A 146 25.02 5.00 14.77
N GLY A 147 25.18 3.93 13.99
CA GLY A 147 26.11 2.84 14.31
C GLY A 147 27.59 3.16 14.07
N GLY A 148 27.90 4.07 13.14
CA GLY A 148 29.26 4.51 12.82
C GLY A 148 29.74 5.74 13.58
N GLY A 149 28.89 6.34 14.44
CA GLY A 149 29.25 7.46 15.31
C GLY A 149 29.89 7.05 16.63
N SER A 150 30.26 5.78 16.77
CA SER A 150 30.92 5.21 17.94
C SER A 150 32.08 4.31 17.51
N MET A 151 33.09 4.93 16.88
CA MET A 151 34.50 4.53 16.91
C MET A 151 35.35 5.79 16.81
#